data_AF-A0A0G0NDN0-F1
#
_entry.id   AF-A0A0G0NDN0-F1
#
_cell.length_a   1.000
_cell.length_b   1.000
_cell.length_c   1.000
_cell.angle_alpha   90.00
_cell.angle_beta   90.00
_cell.angle_gamma   90.00
#
_symmetry.space_group_name_H-M   'P 1'
#
loop_
_entity.id
_entity.type
_entity.pdbx_description
1 polymer ?
#
loop_
_entity_poly.entity_id
_entity_poly.type
_entity_poly.pdbx_seq_one_letter_code
_entity_poly.pdbx_strand_id
1 'polypeptide(L)'
;MFFSYLALSLGTLAVVCFVVQWLLNRGTEKEGWLELGALLTFVAILIFVAGFITSLFVHSNQIWMNVELTKIDSFEQTYQVRSDNLTKEFAHYLAQTYPDHEKDIFSKIEPGKVDVYLVKYPELQASKTIVELVNQIRSLQDDIYKQRLDRAEKVRDMQYNVRSPWVFQWMMPDIPTPGK
;
A
#
# COMPACT_ATOMS: atom_id res chain seq x y z
N MET A 1 19.16 -4.62 1.67
CA MET A 1 20.36 -5.18 0.98
C MET A 1 21.66 -4.43 1.29
N PHE A 2 21.72 -3.09 1.20
CA PHE A 2 22.96 -2.33 1.41
C PHE A 2 23.65 -2.61 2.76
N PHE A 3 22.91 -2.50 3.88
CA PHE A 3 23.47 -2.71 5.23
C PHE A 3 23.98 -4.13 5.47
N SER A 4 23.30 -5.15 4.92
CA SER A 4 23.73 -6.55 5.05
C SER A 4 24.99 -6.83 4.25
N TYR A 5 25.11 -6.32 3.02
CA TYR A 5 26.34 -6.42 2.23
C TYR A 5 27.50 -5.68 2.91
N LEU A 6 27.22 -4.50 3.46
CA LEU A 6 28.21 -3.70 4.14
C LEU A 6 28.70 -4.39 5.43
N ALA A 7 27.79 -4.94 6.26
CA ALA A 7 28.16 -5.72 7.44
C ALA A 7 28.97 -6.99 7.08
N LEU A 8 28.58 -7.73 6.04
CA LEU A 8 29.33 -8.90 5.56
C LEU A 8 30.71 -8.51 5.01
N SER A 9 30.83 -7.38 4.30
CA SER A 9 32.11 -6.90 3.79
C SER A 9 33.07 -6.48 4.91
N LEU A 10 32.57 -5.87 5.98
CA LEU A 10 33.37 -5.52 7.14
C LEU A 10 33.77 -6.76 7.96
N GLY A 11 32.85 -7.72 8.10
CA GLY A 11 33.13 -9.00 8.75
C GLY A 11 34.20 -9.81 8.01
N THR A 12 34.13 -9.88 6.69
CA THR A 12 35.16 -10.54 5.86
C THR A 12 36.51 -9.83 5.95
N LEU A 13 36.54 -8.48 5.94
CA LEU A 13 37.76 -7.70 6.18
C LEU A 13 38.36 -7.96 7.57
N ALA A 14 37.54 -8.09 8.61
CA ALA A 14 38.02 -8.42 9.95
C ALA A 14 38.64 -9.83 10.02
N VAL A 15 38.04 -10.82 9.35
CA VAL A 15 38.62 -12.17 9.23
C VAL A 15 39.96 -12.13 8.50
N VAL A 16 40.08 -11.34 7.42
CA VAL A 16 41.34 -11.15 6.71
C VAL A 16 42.40 -10.52 7.63
N CYS A 17 42.06 -9.50 8.41
CA CYS A 17 42.97 -8.88 9.38
C CYS A 17 43.47 -9.91 10.42
N PHE A 18 42.57 -10.77 10.92
CA PHE A 18 42.92 -11.84 11.84
C PHE A 18 43.86 -12.88 11.20
N VAL A 19 43.59 -13.32 9.98
CA VAL A 19 44.44 -14.28 9.24
C VAL A 19 45.81 -13.68 8.94
N VAL A 20 45.87 -12.42 8.52
CA VAL A 20 47.13 -11.69 8.29
C VAL A 20 47.94 -11.59 9.57
N GLN A 21 47.31 -11.25 10.69
CA GLN A 21 47.98 -11.24 12.00
C GLN A 21 48.50 -12.62 12.37
N TRP A 22 47.70 -13.68 12.20
CA TRP A 22 48.11 -15.05 12.50
C TRP A 22 49.31 -15.50 11.67
N LEU A 23 49.39 -15.10 10.39
CA LEU A 23 50.52 -15.36 9.51
C LEU A 23 51.76 -14.53 9.89
N LEU A 24 51.58 -13.25 10.23
CA LEU A 24 52.68 -12.33 10.58
C LEU A 24 53.26 -12.57 11.98
N ASN A 25 52.46 -13.01 12.94
CA ASN A 25 52.92 -13.41 14.27
C ASN A 25 53.81 -14.66 14.26
N ARG A 26 53.99 -15.33 13.11
CA ARG A 26 55.06 -16.33 12.94
C ARG A 26 56.46 -15.73 12.76
N GLY A 27 56.61 -14.41 12.68
CA GLY A 27 57.91 -13.77 12.49
C GLY A 27 58.10 -12.35 13.05
N THR A 28 57.04 -11.62 13.45
CA THR A 28 57.18 -10.25 14.02
C THR A 28 56.04 -9.91 14.99
N GLU A 29 56.36 -9.28 16.13
CA GLU A 29 55.43 -8.77 17.17
C GLU A 29 54.70 -7.48 16.73
N LYS A 30 53.88 -7.51 15.68
CA LYS A 30 53.08 -6.34 15.28
C LYS A 30 51.65 -6.47 15.79
N GLU A 31 51.28 -5.78 16.87
CA GLU A 31 49.96 -5.91 17.52
C GLU A 31 48.78 -5.21 16.80
N GLY A 32 49.04 -4.24 15.91
CA GLY A 32 48.01 -3.33 15.39
C GLY A 32 46.90 -3.94 14.50
N TRP A 33 47.10 -5.10 13.88
CA TRP A 33 46.06 -5.72 13.02
C TRP A 33 44.92 -6.36 13.81
N LEU A 34 45.18 -6.80 15.04
CA LEU A 34 44.16 -7.35 15.93
C LEU A 34 43.20 -6.25 16.41
N GLU A 35 43.73 -5.09 16.77
CA GLU A 35 42.93 -3.92 17.17
C GLU A 35 42.03 -3.42 16.02
N LEU A 36 42.59 -3.35 14.81
CA LEU A 36 41.84 -2.97 13.61
C LEU A 36 40.75 -3.99 13.27
N GLY A 37 41.04 -5.29 13.38
CA GLY A 37 40.05 -6.35 13.21
C GLY A 37 38.91 -6.27 14.24
N ALA A 38 39.23 -5.99 15.50
CA ALA A 38 38.24 -5.81 16.58
C ALA A 38 37.35 -4.57 16.36
N LEU A 39 37.91 -3.48 15.84
CA LEU A 39 37.14 -2.28 15.48
C LEU A 39 36.19 -2.58 14.31
N LEU A 40 36.66 -3.26 13.27
CA LEU A 40 35.83 -3.62 12.11
C LEU A 40 34.68 -4.56 12.50
N THR A 41 34.89 -5.54 13.38
CA THR A 41 33.80 -6.40 13.87
C THR A 41 32.79 -5.61 14.70
N PHE A 42 33.25 -4.72 15.57
CA PHE A 42 32.36 -3.86 16.35
C PHE A 42 31.48 -2.99 15.45
N VAL A 43 32.06 -2.35 14.44
CA VAL A 43 31.31 -1.55 13.45
C VAL A 43 30.36 -2.43 12.63
N ALA A 44 30.77 -3.62 12.22
CA ALA A 44 29.91 -4.56 11.50
C ALA A 44 28.67 -4.96 12.33
N ILE A 45 28.84 -5.20 13.63
CA ILE A 45 27.74 -5.51 14.55
C ILE A 45 26.78 -4.33 14.66
N LEU A 46 27.27 -3.10 14.82
CA LEU A 46 26.42 -1.92 14.89
C LEU A 46 25.58 -1.74 13.62
N ILE A 47 26.19 -1.93 12.45
CA ILE A 47 25.51 -1.81 11.15
C ILE A 47 24.48 -2.94 10.98
N PHE A 48 24.78 -4.14 11.46
CA PHE A 48 23.86 -5.26 11.47
C PHE A 48 22.64 -4.97 12.38
N VAL A 49 22.86 -4.47 13.59
CA VAL A 49 21.77 -4.09 14.53
C VAL A 49 20.91 -2.97 13.94
N ALA A 50 21.52 -1.93 13.34
CA ALA A 50 20.77 -0.87 12.68
C ALA A 50 19.94 -1.40 11.48
N GLY A 51 20.53 -2.30 10.69
CA GLY A 51 19.83 -3.00 9.60
C GLY A 51 18.66 -3.86 10.09
N PHE A 52 18.81 -4.52 11.25
CA PHE A 52 17.75 -5.32 11.85
C PHE A 52 16.59 -4.46 12.33
N ILE A 53 16.87 -3.36 13.05
CA ILE A 53 15.86 -2.42 13.54
C ILE A 53 15.08 -1.81 12.37
N THR A 54 15.78 -1.34 11.34
CA THR A 54 15.12 -0.79 10.14
C THR A 54 14.24 -1.82 9.44
N SER A 55 14.67 -3.08 9.36
CA SER A 55 13.86 -4.17 8.81
C SER A 55 12.57 -4.41 9.63
N LEU A 56 12.64 -4.35 10.96
CA LEU A 56 11.46 -4.47 11.83
C LEU A 56 10.47 -3.31 11.62
N PHE A 57 10.98 -2.08 11.48
CA PHE A 57 10.14 -0.92 11.19
C PHE A 57 9.41 -1.05 9.85
N VAL A 58 10.10 -1.49 8.80
CA VAL A 58 9.48 -1.71 7.48
C VAL A 58 8.39 -2.79 7.56
N HIS A 59 8.65 -3.90 8.26
CA HIS A 59 7.67 -4.97 8.43
C HIS A 59 6.45 -4.51 9.23
N SER A 60 6.66 -3.78 10.33
CA SER A 60 5.58 -3.18 11.12
C SER A 60 4.72 -2.25 10.26
N ASN A 61 5.35 -1.42 9.42
CA ASN A 61 4.63 -0.55 8.49
C ASN A 61 3.80 -1.34 7.46
N GLN A 62 4.32 -2.46 6.94
CA GLN A 62 3.56 -3.34 6.03
C GLN A 62 2.32 -3.94 6.70
N ILE A 63 2.41 -4.34 7.97
CA ILE A 63 1.25 -4.83 8.74
C ILE A 63 0.21 -3.71 8.85
N TRP A 64 0.63 -2.50 9.22
CA TRP A 64 -0.26 -1.35 9.35
C TRP A 64 -0.95 -1.01 8.02
N MET A 65 -0.21 -1.04 6.91
CA MET A 65 -0.78 -0.84 5.57
C MET A 65 -1.83 -1.90 5.22
N ASN A 66 -1.63 -3.16 5.60
CA ASN A 66 -2.61 -4.23 5.34
C ASN A 66 -3.91 -4.04 6.15
N VAL A 67 -3.77 -3.62 7.42
CA VAL A 67 -4.93 -3.23 8.24
C VAL A 67 -5.68 -2.06 7.60
N GLU A 68 -4.96 -1.10 7.01
CA GLU A 68 -5.68 -0.02 6.35
C GLU A 68 -6.31 -0.42 5.02
N LEU A 69 -5.70 -1.30 4.23
CA LEU A 69 -6.35 -1.82 3.04
C LEU A 69 -7.68 -2.49 3.36
N THR A 70 -7.74 -3.28 4.43
CA THR A 70 -9.00 -3.91 4.86
C THR A 70 -10.05 -2.88 5.28
N LYS A 71 -9.65 -1.76 5.92
CA LYS A 71 -10.57 -0.65 6.17
C LYS A 71 -11.05 -0.01 4.87
N ILE A 72 -10.15 0.31 3.94
CA ILE A 72 -10.49 0.92 2.65
C ILE A 72 -11.49 0.02 1.90
N ASP A 73 -11.25 -1.29 1.85
CA ASP A 73 -12.15 -2.24 1.20
C ASP A 73 -13.53 -2.26 1.88
N SER A 74 -13.61 -2.17 3.21
CA SER A 74 -14.88 -2.10 3.94
C SER A 74 -15.64 -0.79 3.70
N PHE A 75 -14.92 0.33 3.60
CA PHE A 75 -15.51 1.62 3.24
C PHE A 75 -16.01 1.60 1.80
N GLU A 76 -15.20 1.12 0.85
CA GLU A 76 -15.57 1.04 -0.56
C GLU A 76 -16.85 0.22 -0.74
N GLN A 77 -16.97 -0.94 -0.08
CA GLN A 77 -18.20 -1.75 -0.10
C GLN A 77 -19.40 -0.97 0.44
N THR A 78 -19.26 -0.28 1.56
CA THR A 78 -20.35 0.51 2.17
C THR A 78 -20.80 1.64 1.26
N TYR A 79 -19.85 2.37 0.67
CA TYR A 79 -20.12 3.48 -0.23
C TYR A 79 -20.73 3.00 -1.56
N GLN A 80 -20.28 1.87 -2.10
CA GLN A 80 -20.88 1.24 -3.28
C GLN A 80 -22.34 0.84 -3.02
N VAL A 81 -22.62 0.13 -1.92
CA VAL A 81 -24.00 -0.26 -1.56
C VAL A 81 -24.89 0.98 -1.41
N ARG A 82 -24.37 2.06 -0.80
CA ARG A 82 -25.11 3.31 -0.66
C ARG A 82 -25.35 3.99 -2.02
N SER A 83 -24.35 4.02 -2.88
CA SER A 83 -24.45 4.57 -4.23
C SER A 83 -25.46 3.80 -5.09
N ASP A 84 -25.45 2.47 -5.01
CA ASP A 84 -26.41 1.60 -5.71
C ASP A 84 -27.84 1.80 -5.22
N ASN A 85 -28.04 1.95 -3.91
CA ASN A 85 -29.35 2.21 -3.33
C ASN A 85 -29.91 3.57 -3.78
N LEU A 86 -29.10 4.63 -3.74
CA LEU A 86 -29.52 5.95 -4.22
C LEU A 86 -29.78 5.96 -5.73
N THR A 87 -29.01 5.18 -6.49
CA THR A 87 -29.24 5.02 -7.94
C THR A 87 -30.57 4.30 -8.22
N LYS A 88 -30.94 3.31 -7.40
CA LYS A 88 -32.26 2.67 -7.47
C LYS A 88 -33.40 3.63 -7.11
N GLU A 89 -33.21 4.48 -6.10
CA GLU A 89 -34.19 5.52 -5.76
C GLU A 89 -34.36 6.52 -6.90
N PHE A 90 -33.25 6.99 -7.50
CA PHE A 90 -33.26 7.85 -8.67
C PHE A 90 -33.98 7.19 -9.87
N ALA A 91 -33.67 5.93 -10.17
CA ALA A 91 -34.36 5.17 -11.21
C ALA A 91 -35.86 5.00 -10.93
N HIS A 92 -36.24 4.81 -9.66
CA HIS A 92 -37.64 4.71 -9.25
C HIS A 92 -38.39 6.02 -9.48
N TYR A 93 -37.80 7.17 -9.10
CA TYR A 93 -38.37 8.48 -9.36
C TYR A 93 -38.53 8.75 -10.87
N LEU A 94 -37.52 8.41 -11.68
CA LEU A 94 -37.60 8.54 -13.14
C LEU A 94 -38.76 7.73 -13.73
N ALA A 95 -38.90 6.47 -13.28
CA ALA A 95 -39.97 5.59 -13.73
C ALA A 95 -41.38 6.05 -13.31
N GLN A 96 -41.51 6.84 -12.24
CA GLN A 96 -42.77 7.45 -11.83
C GLN A 96 -43.10 8.70 -12.65
N THR A 97 -42.11 9.57 -12.88
CA THR A 97 -42.31 10.84 -13.60
C THR A 97 -42.46 10.64 -15.10
N TYR A 98 -41.77 9.66 -15.68
CA TYR A 98 -41.81 9.35 -17.11
C TYR A 98 -42.12 7.86 -17.35
N PRO A 99 -43.37 7.41 -17.13
CA PRO A 99 -43.75 6.00 -17.26
C PRO A 99 -43.69 5.49 -18.71
N ASP A 100 -43.83 6.39 -19.69
CA ASP A 100 -43.76 6.09 -21.13
C ASP A 100 -42.32 5.89 -21.62
N HIS A 101 -41.33 6.42 -20.89
CA HIS A 101 -39.92 6.09 -21.12
C HIS A 101 -39.62 4.76 -20.42
N GLU A 102 -39.19 3.77 -21.20
CA GLU A 102 -39.09 2.37 -20.77
C GLU A 102 -38.44 2.24 -19.38
N LYS A 103 -39.22 1.78 -18.40
CA LYS A 103 -38.74 1.33 -17.08
C LYS A 103 -37.52 0.42 -17.17
N ASP A 104 -37.39 -0.30 -18.28
CA ASP A 104 -36.29 -1.22 -18.57
C ASP A 104 -34.97 -0.52 -18.94
N ILE A 105 -35.02 0.76 -19.34
CA ILE A 105 -33.85 1.62 -19.55
C ILE A 105 -33.41 2.22 -18.21
N PHE A 106 -34.36 2.63 -17.37
CA PHE A 106 -34.05 3.24 -16.07
C PHE A 106 -33.59 2.21 -15.01
N SER A 107 -34.01 0.95 -15.11
CA SER A 107 -33.53 -0.13 -14.23
C SER A 107 -32.05 -0.49 -14.44
N LYS A 108 -31.46 -0.10 -15.57
CA LYS A 108 -30.07 -0.37 -15.96
C LYS A 108 -29.14 0.83 -15.75
N ILE A 109 -29.59 1.85 -15.02
CA ILE A 109 -28.76 3.02 -14.71
C ILE A 109 -27.64 2.59 -13.78
N GLU A 110 -26.41 2.73 -14.25
CA GLU A 110 -25.23 2.62 -13.42
C GLU A 110 -25.00 3.93 -12.65
N PRO A 111 -24.53 3.87 -11.39
CA PRO A 111 -24.29 5.08 -10.60
C PRO A 111 -23.37 6.09 -11.30
N GLY A 112 -22.43 5.60 -12.12
CA GLY A 112 -21.45 6.43 -12.86
C GLY A 112 -21.99 7.18 -14.06
N LYS A 113 -23.25 6.93 -14.44
CA LYS A 113 -23.87 7.52 -15.63
C LYS A 113 -25.04 8.44 -15.29
N VAL A 114 -25.33 8.65 -14.00
CA VAL A 114 -26.49 9.42 -13.53
C VAL A 114 -26.48 10.85 -14.07
N ASP A 115 -25.31 11.49 -14.16
CA ASP A 115 -25.15 12.84 -14.74
C ASP A 115 -25.58 12.92 -16.21
N VAL A 116 -25.37 11.84 -16.99
CA VAL A 116 -25.76 11.78 -18.41
C VAL A 116 -27.29 11.85 -18.55
N TYR A 117 -28.03 11.33 -17.57
CA TYR A 117 -29.49 11.37 -17.58
C TYR A 117 -30.03 12.77 -17.24
N LEU A 118 -29.34 13.57 -16.41
CA LEU A 118 -29.70 14.98 -16.22
C LEU A 118 -29.52 15.83 -17.48
N VAL A 119 -28.57 15.47 -18.35
CA VAL A 119 -28.36 16.16 -19.63
C VAL A 119 -29.39 15.72 -20.66
N LYS A 120 -29.73 14.42 -20.71
CA LYS A 120 -30.75 13.88 -21.63
C LYS A 120 -32.16 14.36 -21.30
N TYR A 121 -32.45 14.56 -20.01
CA TYR A 121 -33.77 14.99 -19.54
C TYR A 121 -33.61 16.27 -18.71
N PRO A 122 -33.44 17.44 -19.36
CA PRO A 122 -33.19 18.70 -18.67
C PRO A 122 -34.34 19.12 -17.75
N GLU A 123 -35.55 18.62 -17.99
CA GLU A 123 -36.72 18.82 -17.12
C GLU A 123 -36.51 18.28 -15.69
N LEU A 124 -35.65 17.27 -15.51
CA LEU A 124 -35.27 16.75 -14.20
C LEU A 124 -34.47 17.76 -13.37
N GLN A 125 -33.78 18.70 -14.02
CA GLN A 125 -33.02 19.74 -13.35
C GLN A 125 -33.94 20.74 -12.63
N ALA A 126 -35.21 20.81 -13.01
CA ALA A 126 -36.20 21.61 -12.30
C ALA A 126 -36.60 20.99 -10.95
N SER A 127 -36.40 19.67 -10.77
CA SER A 127 -36.70 18.98 -9.51
C SER A 127 -35.51 19.08 -8.55
N LYS A 128 -35.69 19.86 -7.48
CA LYS A 128 -34.68 20.03 -6.43
C LYS A 128 -34.25 18.69 -5.83
N THR A 129 -35.19 17.77 -5.61
CA THR A 129 -34.93 16.43 -5.04
C THR A 129 -34.05 15.59 -5.95
N ILE A 130 -34.26 15.64 -7.27
CA ILE A 130 -33.50 14.86 -8.23
C ILE A 130 -32.07 15.40 -8.33
N VAL A 131 -31.92 16.72 -8.44
CA VAL A 131 -30.60 17.36 -8.45
C VAL A 131 -29.82 17.04 -7.16
N GLU A 132 -30.49 17.03 -6.00
CA GLU A 132 -29.87 16.66 -4.73
C GLU A 132 -29.44 15.20 -4.69
N LEU A 133 -30.27 14.27 -5.19
CA LEU A 133 -29.92 12.84 -5.34
C LEU A 133 -28.69 12.64 -6.23
N VAL A 134 -28.65 13.30 -7.39
CA VAL A 134 -27.50 13.18 -8.30
C VAL A 134 -26.22 13.74 -7.66
N ASN A 135 -26.30 14.88 -6.98
CA ASN A 135 -25.16 15.45 -6.27
C ASN A 135 -24.65 14.53 -5.15
N GLN A 136 -25.55 13.88 -4.41
CA GLN A 136 -25.17 12.90 -3.39
C GLN A 136 -24.50 11.67 -4.02
N ILE A 137 -25.05 11.12 -5.11
CA ILE A 137 -24.45 10.00 -5.84
C ILE A 137 -23.05 10.39 -6.32
N ARG A 138 -22.90 11.55 -6.95
CA ARG A 138 -21.61 12.05 -7.42
C ARG A 138 -20.59 12.20 -6.29
N SER A 139 -20.98 12.78 -5.16
CA SER A 139 -20.09 12.90 -3.99
C SER A 139 -19.62 11.53 -3.49
N LEU A 140 -20.50 10.55 -3.42
CA LEU A 140 -20.15 9.20 -3.00
C LEU A 140 -19.20 8.53 -4.01
N GLN A 141 -19.39 8.79 -5.30
CA GLN A 141 -18.49 8.28 -6.33
C GLN A 141 -17.12 8.92 -6.27
N ASP A 142 -17.03 10.24 -6.10
CA ASP A 142 -15.76 10.94 -5.92
C ASP A 142 -14.99 10.38 -4.71
N ASP A 143 -15.69 10.07 -3.62
CA ASP A 143 -15.08 9.45 -2.44
C ASP A 143 -14.64 8.00 -2.69
N ILE A 144 -15.41 7.20 -3.43
CA ILE A 144 -15.01 5.86 -3.88
C ILE A 144 -13.74 5.95 -4.75
N TYR A 145 -13.68 6.91 -5.68
CA TYR A 145 -12.51 7.10 -6.55
C TYR A 145 -11.27 7.48 -5.76
N LYS A 146 -11.38 8.39 -4.77
CA LYS A 146 -10.26 8.72 -3.88
C LYS A 146 -9.77 7.48 -3.12
N GLN A 147 -10.69 6.69 -2.56
CA GLN A 147 -10.34 5.46 -1.85
C GLN A 147 -9.64 4.44 -2.75
N ARG A 148 -10.08 4.29 -4.01
CA ARG A 148 -9.40 3.42 -4.99
C ARG A 148 -7.99 3.90 -5.32
N LEU A 149 -7.77 5.21 -5.38
CA LEU A 149 -6.46 5.80 -5.64
C LEU A 149 -5.52 5.56 -4.45
N ASP A 150 -5.99 5.81 -3.22
CA ASP A 150 -5.26 5.51 -1.99
C ASP A 150 -4.93 4.01 -1.87
N ARG A 151 -5.87 3.15 -2.26
CA ARG A 151 -5.67 1.69 -2.33
C ARG A 151 -4.53 1.33 -3.29
N ALA A 152 -4.55 1.90 -4.50
CA ALA A 152 -3.53 1.64 -5.52
C ALA A 152 -2.13 2.09 -5.06
N GLU A 153 -2.03 3.24 -4.40
CA GLU A 153 -0.79 3.74 -3.81
C GLU A 153 -0.27 2.79 -2.71
N LYS A 154 -1.12 2.38 -1.76
CA LYS A 154 -0.74 1.46 -0.70
C LYS A 154 -0.30 0.09 -1.24
N VAL A 155 -0.98 -0.43 -2.27
CA VAL A 155 -0.59 -1.68 -2.94
C VAL A 155 0.77 -1.55 -3.61
N ARG A 156 1.01 -0.46 -4.36
CA ARG A 156 2.31 -0.17 -4.99
C ARG A 156 3.44 -0.16 -3.95
N ASP A 157 3.23 0.54 -2.85
CA ASP A 157 4.24 0.70 -1.80
C ASP A 157 4.54 -0.63 -1.08
N MET A 158 3.53 -1.46 -0.84
CA MET A 158 3.76 -2.82 -0.33
C MET A 158 4.54 -3.69 -1.32
N GLN A 159 4.20 -3.63 -2.62
CA GLN A 159 4.92 -4.40 -3.64
C GLN A 159 6.39 -3.98 -3.75
N TYR A 160 6.68 -2.67 -3.66
CA TYR A 160 8.05 -2.15 -3.66
C TYR A 160 8.84 -2.66 -2.45
N ASN A 161 8.24 -2.61 -1.26
CA ASN A 161 8.88 -3.08 -0.03
C ASN A 161 9.11 -4.60 -0.04
N VAL A 162 8.22 -5.39 -0.66
CA VAL A 162 8.43 -6.84 -0.85
C VAL A 162 9.51 -7.15 -1.90
N ARG A 163 9.71 -6.29 -2.91
CA ARG A 163 10.78 -6.44 -3.92
C ARG A 163 12.17 -6.04 -3.44
N SER A 164 12.27 -5.38 -2.28
CA SER A 164 13.54 -5.16 -1.60
C SER A 164 13.67 -6.06 -0.35
N PRO A 165 13.75 -7.41 -0.49
CA PRO A 165 14.00 -8.30 0.63
C PRO A 165 15.21 -7.86 1.43
N TRP A 166 15.00 -7.77 2.74
CA TRP A 166 16.08 -7.79 3.70
C TRP A 166 16.43 -9.22 4.04
N VAL A 167 17.65 -9.44 4.51
CA VAL A 167 18.15 -10.78 4.90
C VAL A 167 17.31 -11.42 6.00
N PHE A 168 16.46 -10.66 6.70
CA PHE A 168 15.58 -11.17 7.76
C PHE A 168 14.18 -11.54 7.30
N GLN A 169 13.84 -11.39 6.02
CA GLN A 169 12.49 -11.67 5.53
C GLN A 169 12.09 -13.14 5.74
N TRP A 170 13.05 -14.09 5.73
CA TRP A 170 12.79 -15.50 6.05
C TRP A 170 12.35 -15.74 7.51
N MET A 171 12.64 -14.82 8.42
CA MET A 171 12.19 -14.91 9.83
C MET A 171 10.84 -14.25 10.07
N MET A 172 10.33 -13.50 9.09
CA MET A 172 9.10 -12.74 9.23
C MET A 172 7.95 -13.49 8.56
N PRO A 173 6.76 -13.55 9.19
CA PRO A 173 5.61 -14.17 8.56
C PRO A 173 5.23 -13.42 7.28
N ASP A 174 4.84 -14.18 6.24
CA ASP A 174 4.42 -13.59 4.97
C ASP A 174 3.14 -12.78 5.15
N ILE A 175 3.17 -11.54 4.67
CA ILE A 175 2.00 -10.66 4.65
C ILE A 175 1.31 -10.83 3.31
N PRO A 176 0.01 -11.14 3.26
CA PRO A 176 -0.72 -11.28 2.00
C PRO A 176 -0.74 -9.93 1.27
N THR A 177 -0.07 -9.85 0.13
CA THR A 177 -0.12 -8.68 -0.77
C THR A 177 -1.18 -8.89 -1.84
N PRO A 178 -2.13 -7.97 -2.03
CA PRO A 178 -3.10 -8.07 -3.12
C PRO A 178 -2.41 -8.14 -4.49
N GLY A 179 -2.76 -9.14 -5.30
CA GLY A 179 -2.25 -9.30 -6.68
C GLY A 179 -1.00 -10.16 -6.85
N LYS A 180 -0.60 -10.93 -5.82
CA LYS A 180 0.31 -12.07 -5.95
C LYS A 180 -0.46 -13.38 -5.82
#